data_AF-A0A7Y2X7S6-F1
#
_entry.id   AF-A0A7Y2X7S6-F1
#
_cell.length_a   1.000
_cell.length_b   1.000
_cell.length_c   1.000
_cell.angle_alpha   90.00
_cell.angle_beta   90.00
_cell.angle_gamma   90.00
#
_symmetry.space_group_name_H-M   'P 1'
#
loop_
_entity.id
_entity.type
_entity.pdbx_description
1 polymer ?
#
loop_
_entity_poly.entity_id
_entity_poly.type
_entity_poly.pdbx_seq_one_letter_code
_entity_poly.pdbx_strand_id
1 'polypeptide(L)'
;MQTNISTKPVYTISTAARLLGISIPTLRMYETEGLIIPFKKSSKHRLFSDADLERIRCLRRALNGGKMGLESIRRMLAIIPCWAIIECTEKDRKNCEAFTSYDKPCWMHNHKDNVCRDRDCRECEVYNSFSDCSSLKEKFKELVPPKK
;
A
#
# COMPACT_ATOMS: atom_id res chain seq x y z
N MET A 1 -18.30 9.76 -4.70
CA MET A 1 -18.22 10.54 -3.44
C MET A 1 -16.89 10.20 -2.80
N GLN A 2 -15.95 11.14 -2.74
CA GLN A 2 -14.66 10.94 -2.04
C GLN A 2 -14.96 10.93 -0.54
N THR A 3 -15.05 9.75 0.05
CA THR A 3 -15.10 9.61 1.50
C THR A 3 -13.74 9.98 2.05
N ASN A 4 -13.66 11.04 2.86
CA ASN A 4 -12.44 11.39 3.58
C ASN A 4 -12.24 10.34 4.69
N ILE A 5 -11.53 9.26 4.38
CA ILE A 5 -11.30 8.14 5.30
C ILE A 5 -10.15 8.52 6.24
N SER A 6 -10.38 8.42 7.55
CA SER A 6 -9.40 8.76 8.57
C SER A 6 -8.15 7.88 8.49
N THR A 7 -6.97 8.51 8.44
CA THR A 7 -5.65 7.86 8.53
C THR A 7 -5.16 7.71 9.97
N LYS A 8 -5.88 8.27 10.95
CA LYS A 8 -5.49 8.23 12.37
C LYS A 8 -5.52 6.80 12.92
N PRO A 9 -4.39 6.25 13.41
CA PRO A 9 -4.33 4.88 13.88
C PRO A 9 -4.90 4.75 15.30
N VAL A 10 -6.07 4.12 15.44
CA VAL A 10 -6.80 4.00 16.71
C VAL A 10 -7.16 2.56 17.09
N TYR A 11 -7.16 1.63 16.13
CA TYR A 11 -7.56 0.25 16.38
C TYR A 11 -6.36 -0.64 16.68
N THR A 12 -6.43 -1.43 17.75
CA THR A 12 -5.46 -2.51 17.99
C THR A 12 -5.59 -3.62 16.94
N ILE A 13 -4.58 -4.48 16.80
CA ILE A 13 -4.66 -5.63 15.88
C ILE A 13 -5.87 -6.53 16.15
N SER A 14 -6.21 -6.77 17.41
CA SER A 14 -7.38 -7.59 17.79
C SER A 14 -8.69 -6.90 17.41
N THR A 15 -8.79 -5.59 17.64
CA THR A 15 -9.95 -4.79 17.24
C THR A 15 -10.11 -4.76 15.71
N ALA A 16 -9.02 -4.52 14.99
CA ALA A 16 -9.00 -4.49 13.52
C ALA A 16 -9.43 -5.85 12.94
N ALA A 17 -8.84 -6.95 13.41
CA ALA A 17 -9.19 -8.30 12.99
C ALA A 17 -10.69 -8.61 13.19
N ARG A 18 -11.25 -8.23 14.35
CA ARG A 18 -12.68 -8.36 14.64
C ARG A 18 -13.55 -7.51 13.70
N LEU A 19 -13.23 -6.24 13.51
CA LEU A 19 -13.97 -5.33 12.62
C LEU A 19 -13.93 -5.78 11.15
N LEU A 20 -12.83 -6.42 10.75
CA LEU A 20 -12.67 -6.96 9.41
C LEU A 20 -13.29 -8.34 9.25
N GLY A 21 -13.64 -9.05 10.34
CA GLY A 21 -14.07 -10.44 10.28
C GLY A 21 -12.99 -11.36 9.71
N ILE A 22 -11.74 -11.19 10.16
CA ILE A 22 -10.60 -12.07 9.83
C ILE A 22 -9.84 -12.49 11.09
N SER A 23 -9.02 -13.53 10.96
CA SER A 23 -8.11 -13.93 12.03
C SER A 23 -6.93 -12.96 12.16
N ILE A 24 -6.35 -12.84 13.37
CA ILE A 24 -5.10 -12.10 13.59
C ILE A 24 -3.96 -12.66 12.72
N PRO A 25 -3.76 -14.00 12.58
CA PRO A 25 -2.79 -14.55 11.64
C PRO A 25 -2.97 -14.05 10.20
N THR A 26 -4.21 -13.99 9.70
CA THR A 26 -4.50 -13.45 8.36
C THR A 26 -4.09 -11.97 8.24
N LEU A 27 -4.39 -11.16 9.26
CA LEU A 27 -3.99 -9.75 9.25
C LEU A 27 -2.47 -9.58 9.27
N ARG A 28 -1.75 -10.42 10.03
CA ARG A 28 -0.28 -10.46 10.04
C ARG A 28 0.30 -10.91 8.70
N MET A 29 -0.34 -11.88 8.04
CA MET A 29 0.06 -12.32 6.71
C MET A 29 -0.02 -11.15 5.72
N TYR A 30 -1.09 -10.35 5.72
CA TYR A 30 -1.18 -9.17 4.85
C TYR A 30 -0.08 -8.13 5.13
N GLU A 31 0.33 -7.95 6.38
CA GLU A 31 1.48 -7.12 6.75
C GLU A 31 2.80 -7.70 6.20
N THR A 32 3.05 -9.00 6.41
CA THR A 32 4.27 -9.67 5.94
C THR A 32 4.39 -9.63 4.42
N GLU A 33 3.28 -9.80 3.70
CA GLU A 33 3.23 -9.69 2.23
C GLU A 33 3.33 -8.23 1.73
N GLY A 34 3.44 -7.26 2.64
CA GLY A 34 3.57 -5.83 2.34
C GLY A 34 2.35 -5.21 1.67
N LEU A 35 1.18 -5.85 1.83
CA LEU A 35 -0.10 -5.34 1.32
C LEU A 35 -0.64 -4.24 2.23
N ILE A 36 -0.19 -4.20 3.49
CA ILE A 36 -0.45 -3.13 4.45
C ILE A 36 0.81 -2.79 5.26
N ILE A 37 0.90 -1.54 5.73
CA ILE A 37 1.96 -1.06 6.61
C ILE A 37 1.26 -0.58 7.89
N PRO A 38 1.29 -1.32 9.02
CA PRO A 38 0.64 -0.87 10.24
C PRO A 38 1.40 0.28 10.90
N PHE A 39 0.70 1.09 11.69
CA PHE A 39 1.37 2.03 12.59
C PHE A 39 1.99 1.24 13.74
N LYS A 40 3.29 1.44 14.01
CA LYS A 40 3.98 0.82 15.15
C LYS A 40 4.23 1.89 16.21
N LYS A 41 3.58 1.75 17.37
CA LYS A 41 3.90 2.54 18.56
C LYS A 41 5.34 2.28 19.01
N SER A 42 5.92 3.20 19.77
CA SER A 42 7.22 3.02 20.47
C SER A 42 7.25 1.75 21.32
N SER A 43 6.11 1.40 21.91
CA SER A 43 5.88 0.14 22.65
C SER A 43 5.75 -1.12 21.77
N LYS A 44 6.08 -1.04 20.47
CA LYS A 44 5.96 -2.10 19.44
C LYS A 44 4.53 -2.62 19.16
N HIS A 45 3.51 -2.02 19.76
CA HIS A 45 2.11 -2.36 19.47
C HIS A 45 1.69 -1.82 18.11
N ARG A 46 1.01 -2.67 17.33
CA ARG A 46 0.44 -2.31 16.03
C ARG A 46 -0.90 -1.63 16.20
N LEU A 47 -1.08 -0.52 15.51
CA LEU A 47 -2.36 0.17 15.36
C LEU A 47 -2.74 0.30 13.89
N PHE A 48 -4.04 0.34 13.66
CA PHE A 48 -4.67 0.44 12.35
C PHE A 48 -5.64 1.63 12.36
N SER A 49 -5.78 2.30 11.23
CA SER A 49 -6.73 3.38 10.99
C SER A 49 -7.95 2.90 10.19
N ASP A 50 -8.95 3.75 10.00
CA ASP A 50 -10.07 3.43 9.10
C ASP A 50 -9.58 3.21 7.66
N ALA A 51 -8.57 3.96 7.22
CA ALA A 51 -7.94 3.79 5.90
C ALA A 51 -7.26 2.42 5.77
N ASP A 52 -6.61 1.93 6.84
CA ASP A 52 -6.05 0.58 6.85
C ASP A 52 -7.16 -0.48 6.72
N LEU A 53 -8.26 -0.31 7.45
CA LEU A 53 -9.39 -1.25 7.38
C LEU A 53 -10.01 -1.26 5.97
N GLU A 54 -10.20 -0.10 5.34
CA GLU A 54 -10.77 -0.05 3.99
C GLU A 54 -9.84 -0.67 2.95
N ARG A 55 -8.53 -0.41 3.03
CA ARG A 55 -7.54 -1.09 2.18
C ARG A 55 -7.64 -2.61 2.30
N ILE A 56 -7.81 -3.13 3.51
CA ILE A 56 -7.96 -4.59 3.73
C ILE A 56 -9.29 -5.10 3.20
N ARG A 57 -10.40 -4.38 3.38
CA ARG A 57 -11.68 -4.75 2.75
C ARG A 57 -11.55 -4.83 1.24
N CYS A 58 -10.80 -3.91 0.65
CA CYS A 58 -10.51 -3.91 -0.78
C CYS A 58 -9.68 -5.10 -1.23
N LEU A 59 -8.61 -5.38 -0.52
CA LEU A 59 -7.79 -6.56 -0.74
C LEU A 59 -8.66 -7.83 -0.71
N ARG A 60 -9.50 -7.98 0.32
CA ARG A 60 -10.39 -9.14 0.47
C ARG A 60 -11.42 -9.25 -0.66
N ARG A 61 -11.98 -8.13 -1.13
CA ARG A 61 -12.89 -8.13 -2.29
C ARG A 61 -12.20 -8.61 -3.56
N ALA A 62 -10.92 -8.25 -3.76
CA ALA A 62 -10.13 -8.72 -4.90
C ALA A 62 -9.82 -10.23 -4.80
N LEU A 63 -9.49 -10.72 -3.60
CA LEU A 63 -9.16 -12.13 -3.34
C LEU A 63 -10.40 -13.06 -3.43
N ASN A 64 -11.50 -12.69 -2.77
CA ASN A 64 -12.68 -13.57 -2.61
C ASN A 64 -13.45 -13.81 -3.91
N GLY A 65 -13.27 -12.98 -4.93
CA GLY A 65 -13.90 -13.17 -6.24
C GLY A 65 -13.22 -14.23 -7.12
N GLY A 66 -12.16 -14.91 -6.63
CA GLY A 66 -11.34 -15.83 -7.43
C GLY A 66 -10.57 -15.14 -8.56
N LYS A 67 -10.55 -13.81 -8.58
CA LYS A 67 -10.00 -13.02 -9.70
C LYS A 67 -8.48 -12.96 -9.66
N MET A 68 -7.89 -12.89 -8.46
CA MET A 68 -6.46 -12.63 -8.27
C MET A 68 -5.96 -13.22 -6.95
N GLY A 69 -4.75 -13.80 -6.95
CA GLY A 69 -4.05 -14.22 -5.72
C GLY A 69 -3.25 -13.08 -5.09
N LEU A 70 -2.71 -13.30 -3.89
CA LEU A 70 -1.89 -12.30 -3.16
C LEU A 70 -0.70 -11.81 -4.01
N GLU A 71 -0.01 -12.73 -4.68
CA GLU A 71 1.13 -12.41 -5.56
C GLU A 71 0.72 -11.50 -6.71
N SER A 72 -0.43 -11.75 -7.33
CA SER A 72 -0.96 -10.89 -8.40
C SER A 72 -1.23 -9.47 -7.88
N ILE A 73 -1.79 -9.35 -6.68
CA ILE A 73 -2.06 -8.05 -6.06
C ILE A 73 -0.75 -7.33 -5.72
N ARG A 74 0.22 -8.06 -5.17
CA ARG A 74 1.55 -7.52 -4.85
C ARG A 74 2.25 -6.97 -6.10
N ARG A 75 2.20 -7.69 -7.22
CA ARG A 75 2.73 -7.22 -8.52
C ARG A 75 2.00 -6.00 -9.06
N MET A 76 0.67 -5.93 -8.91
CA MET A 76 -0.07 -4.72 -9.28
C MET A 76 0.37 -3.52 -8.44
N LEU A 77 0.63 -3.69 -7.15
CA LEU A 77 1.14 -2.61 -6.31
C LEU A 77 2.59 -2.23 -6.69
N ALA A 78 3.38 -3.17 -7.19
CA ALA A 78 4.76 -2.94 -7.65
C ALA A 78 4.85 -2.03 -8.89
N ILE A 79 3.81 -2.00 -9.73
CA ILE A 79 3.78 -1.16 -10.94
C ILE A 79 3.22 0.25 -10.70
N ILE A 80 2.89 0.62 -9.45
CA ILE A 80 2.52 1.99 -9.11
C ILE A 80 3.69 2.91 -9.49
N PRO A 81 3.47 3.97 -10.30
CA PRO A 81 4.54 4.88 -10.71
C PRO A 81 4.87 5.86 -9.59
N CYS A 82 5.43 5.34 -8.50
CA CYS A 82 5.84 6.12 -7.33
C CYS A 82 6.76 7.29 -7.70
N TRP A 83 7.60 7.11 -8.72
CA TRP A 83 8.50 8.13 -9.26
C TRP A 83 7.78 9.32 -9.89
N ALA A 84 6.56 9.13 -10.40
CA ALA A 84 5.75 10.23 -10.94
C ALA A 84 5.07 11.00 -9.81
N ILE A 85 4.57 10.29 -8.81
CA ILE A 85 3.90 10.88 -7.63
C ILE A 85 4.89 11.66 -6.76
N ILE A 86 6.09 11.12 -6.54
CA ILE A 86 7.14 11.74 -5.72
C ILE A 86 8.02 12.69 -6.55
N GLU A 87 7.81 12.75 -7.86
CA GLU A 87 8.62 13.57 -8.79
C GLU A 87 10.13 13.23 -8.72
N CYS A 88 10.46 11.94 -8.64
CA CYS A 88 11.85 11.48 -8.59
C CYS A 88 12.62 11.90 -9.86
N THR A 89 13.83 12.40 -9.69
CA THR A 89 14.73 12.70 -10.81
C THR A 89 15.18 11.43 -11.53
N GLU A 90 15.73 11.56 -12.74
CA GLU A 90 16.33 10.41 -13.44
C GLU A 90 17.45 9.76 -12.62
N LYS A 91 18.25 10.56 -11.93
CA LYS A 91 19.32 10.08 -11.03
C LYS A 91 18.74 9.27 -9.87
N ASP A 92 17.68 9.76 -9.23
CA ASP A 92 16.99 9.03 -8.14
C ASP A 92 16.44 7.69 -8.63
N ARG A 93 15.82 7.68 -9.82
CA ARG A 93 15.24 6.46 -10.41
C ARG A 93 16.30 5.40 -10.68
N LYS A 94 17.44 5.79 -11.25
CA LYS A 94 18.56 4.88 -11.55
C LYS A 94 19.12 4.21 -10.28
N ASN A 95 19.04 4.87 -9.13
CA ASN A 95 19.50 4.37 -7.84
C ASN A 95 18.38 3.70 -7.01
N CYS A 96 17.17 3.52 -7.55
CA CYS A 96 16.03 3.01 -6.80
C CYS A 96 15.69 1.57 -7.20
N GLU A 97 15.87 0.62 -6.28
CA GLU A 97 15.52 -0.79 -6.51
C GLU A 97 14.05 -0.97 -6.93
N ALA A 98 13.13 -0.24 -6.31
CA ALA A 98 11.70 -0.31 -6.65
C ALA A 98 11.41 0.07 -8.11
N PHE A 99 12.23 0.97 -8.69
CA PHE A 99 12.09 1.39 -10.08
C PHE A 99 12.74 0.40 -11.06
N THR A 100 13.74 -0.36 -10.62
CA THR A 100 14.49 -1.26 -11.49
C THR A 100 13.99 -2.70 -11.45
N SER A 101 13.42 -3.18 -10.33
CA SER A 101 13.00 -4.57 -10.17
C SER A 101 11.52 -4.82 -10.50
N TYR A 102 10.62 -3.90 -10.13
CA TYR A 102 9.16 -4.09 -10.16
C TYR A 102 8.67 -5.39 -9.49
N ASP A 103 9.45 -5.96 -8.59
CA ASP A 103 9.12 -7.25 -7.96
C ASP A 103 8.13 -7.05 -6.82
N LYS A 104 8.19 -5.95 -6.08
CA LYS A 104 7.34 -5.61 -4.92
C LYS A 104 7.03 -4.10 -4.87
N PRO A 105 5.95 -3.68 -4.17
CA PRO A 105 5.64 -2.26 -4.00
C PRO A 105 6.82 -1.46 -3.44
N CYS A 106 6.91 -0.18 -3.80
CA CYS A 106 8.06 0.65 -3.43
C CYS A 106 8.31 0.69 -1.92
N TRP A 107 7.25 0.68 -1.11
CA TRP A 107 7.31 0.68 0.35
C TRP A 107 7.83 -0.62 0.99
N MET A 108 8.14 -1.64 0.18
CA MET A 108 8.83 -2.85 0.62
C MET A 108 10.33 -2.84 0.25
N HIS A 109 10.83 -1.79 -0.40
CA HIS A 109 12.24 -1.60 -0.68
C HIS A 109 12.91 -0.70 0.36
N ASN A 110 14.22 -0.87 0.50
CA ASN A 110 15.04 0.06 1.25
C ASN A 110 15.51 1.16 0.31
N HIS A 111 15.00 2.37 0.49
CA HIS A 111 15.38 3.51 -0.34
C HIS A 111 16.73 4.07 0.12
N LYS A 112 17.81 3.73 -0.59
CA LYS A 112 19.14 4.30 -0.35
C LYS A 112 19.45 5.32 -1.43
N ASP A 113 20.15 6.38 -1.03
CA ASP A 113 20.76 7.34 -1.96
C ASP A 113 19.80 7.96 -3.00
N ASN A 114 18.56 8.21 -2.60
CA ASN A 114 17.55 8.89 -3.41
C ASN A 114 16.57 9.72 -2.55
N VAL A 115 15.72 10.50 -3.21
CA VAL A 115 14.71 11.39 -2.57
C VAL A 115 13.69 10.68 -1.65
N CYS A 116 13.57 9.35 -1.71
CA CYS A 116 12.68 8.57 -0.85
C CYS A 116 13.36 8.06 0.44
N ARG A 117 14.66 8.27 0.63
CA ARG A 117 15.44 7.70 1.74
C ARG A 117 14.83 7.97 3.12
N ASP A 118 14.48 9.22 3.38
CA ASP A 118 14.04 9.66 4.72
C ASP A 118 12.51 9.74 4.83
N ARG A 119 11.78 9.21 3.85
CA ARG A 119 10.31 9.20 3.85
C ARG A 119 9.78 8.03 4.66
N ASP A 120 8.82 8.31 5.56
CA ASP A 120 8.00 7.25 6.14
C ASP A 120 7.00 6.76 5.09
N CYS A 121 7.17 5.52 4.63
CA CYS A 121 6.29 4.91 3.63
C CYS A 121 4.83 4.81 4.08
N ARG A 122 4.55 4.78 5.39
CA ARG A 122 3.16 4.78 5.89
C ARG A 122 2.48 6.13 5.68
N GLU A 123 3.23 7.22 5.82
CA GLU A 123 2.73 8.59 5.66
C GLU A 123 2.91 9.10 4.21
N CYS A 124 3.63 8.33 3.38
CA CYS A 124 3.91 8.67 2.00
C CYS A 124 2.65 8.70 1.13
N GLU A 125 2.55 9.72 0.28
CA GLU A 125 1.45 9.88 -0.67
C GLU A 125 1.29 8.67 -1.60
N VAL A 126 2.38 8.01 -1.98
CA VAL A 126 2.33 6.78 -2.79
C VAL A 126 1.55 5.67 -2.11
N TYR A 127 1.69 5.51 -0.79
CA TYR A 127 0.93 4.50 -0.06
C TYR A 127 -0.52 4.94 0.15
N ASN A 128 -0.71 6.17 0.62
CA ASN A 128 -2.01 6.72 0.99
C ASN A 128 -2.92 6.99 -0.21
N SER A 129 -2.35 7.18 -1.40
CA SER A 129 -3.07 7.38 -2.65
C SER A 129 -3.93 6.19 -3.11
N PHE A 130 -3.71 5.00 -2.56
CA PHE A 130 -4.34 3.75 -2.99
C PHE A 130 -5.01 3.02 -1.82
N SER A 131 -5.64 3.77 -0.91
CA SER A 131 -6.29 3.22 0.29
C SER A 131 -7.69 2.64 0.03
N ASP A 132 -8.31 2.90 -1.13
CA ASP A 132 -9.63 2.36 -1.48
C ASP A 132 -9.67 1.67 -2.85
N CYS A 133 -10.76 0.97 -3.13
CA CYS A 133 -10.92 0.13 -4.32
C CYS A 133 -11.18 0.93 -5.60
N SER A 134 -11.77 2.12 -5.45
CA SER A 134 -12.19 2.98 -6.55
C SER A 134 -10.96 3.68 -7.13
N SER A 135 -10.13 4.22 -6.24
CA SER A 135 -8.87 4.92 -6.52
C SER A 135 -7.87 4.03 -7.23
N LEU A 136 -7.77 2.73 -6.92
CA LEU A 136 -6.80 1.87 -7.58
C LEU A 136 -7.12 1.72 -9.08
N LYS A 137 -8.37 1.41 -9.43
CA LYS A 137 -8.80 1.25 -10.83
C LYS A 137 -8.76 2.56 -11.62
N GLU A 138 -9.14 3.67 -10.99
CA GLU A 138 -9.15 4.99 -11.62
C GLU A 138 -7.73 5.53 -11.82
N LYS A 139 -6.87 5.45 -10.79
CA LYS A 139 -5.47 5.89 -10.89
C LYS A 139 -4.68 5.06 -11.91
N PHE A 140 -4.97 3.77 -12.07
CA PHE A 140 -4.35 2.99 -13.15
C PHE A 140 -4.70 3.51 -14.55
N LYS A 141 -5.93 4.00 -14.75
CA LYS A 141 -6.35 4.59 -16.04
C LYS A 141 -5.73 5.97 -16.28
N GLU A 142 -5.55 6.76 -15.22
CA GLU A 142 -4.93 8.09 -15.30
C GLU A 142 -3.41 8.00 -15.54
N LEU A 143 -2.75 7.05 -14.88
CA LEU A 143 -1.29 6.92 -14.89
C LEU A 143 -0.75 6.06 -16.03
N VAL A 144 -1.59 5.27 -16.69
CA VAL A 144 -1.27 4.53 -17.91
C VAL A 144 -2.17 5.05 -19.03
N PRO A 145 -1.70 6.00 -19.87
CA PRO A 145 -2.52 6.51 -20.95
C PRO A 145 -2.92 5.36 -21.89
N PRO A 146 -4.12 5.38 -22.47
CA PRO A 146 -4.54 4.35 -23.42
C PRO A 146 -3.52 4.30 -24.57
N LYS A 147 -3.10 3.09 -24.92
CA LYS A 147 -2.35 2.89 -26.17
C LYS A 147 -3.22 3.45 -27.31
N LYS A 148 -2.71 4.48 -27.99
CA LYS A 148 -3.23 4.89 -29.30
C LYS A 148 -3.04 3.76 -30.30
#